data_AF-A0A8S9V922-F1
#
_entry.id   AF-A0A8S9V922-F1
#
_cell.length_a   1.000
_cell.length_b   1.000
_cell.length_c   1.000
_cell.angle_alpha   90.00
_cell.angle_beta   90.00
_cell.angle_gamma   90.00
#
_symmetry.space_group_name_H-M   'P 1'
#
loop_
_entity.id
_entity.type
_entity.pdbx_description
1 polymer ?
#
loop_
_entity_poly.entity_id
_entity_poly.type
_entity_poly.pdbx_seq_one_letter_code
_entity_poly.pdbx_strand_id
1 'polypeptide(L)'
;MRDDNDHLLREMALAGSEIHQLQSRIHDLERDLEDSQTTRAAADVSLDRLRDELRLTQEEVVTNDYVGSAHDGSALGSARGGSPAPNPPPSSPDVALAQLSEELQDTKESLERASTGRDYALEEFVRMTRLRDEIQTKLADSELQRDKATTEWADAERALTELESKLRRMSDKLKKADATTAKLQDQLSAAQTQQQQLILERDRGLSERDLARR
;
A
#
# COMPACT_ATOMS: atom_id res chain seq x y z
N MET A 1 15.28 -18.46 -9.36
CA MET A 1 14.62 -18.96 -8.13
C MET A 1 15.10 -18.23 -6.88
N ARG A 2 16.40 -18.23 -6.53
CA ARG A 2 16.87 -17.42 -5.39
C ARG A 2 16.68 -15.92 -5.64
N ASP A 3 17.09 -15.46 -6.81
CA ASP A 3 16.94 -14.05 -7.22
C ASP A 3 15.48 -13.62 -7.34
N ASP A 4 14.60 -14.52 -7.82
CA ASP A 4 13.15 -14.26 -7.92
C ASP A 4 12.48 -14.14 -6.54
N ASN A 5 12.92 -14.95 -5.57
CA ASN A 5 12.40 -14.90 -4.20
C ASN A 5 12.92 -13.65 -3.46
N ASP A 6 14.20 -13.31 -3.65
CA ASP A 6 14.79 -12.08 -3.11
C ASP A 6 14.13 -10.82 -3.70
N HIS A 7 13.75 -10.85 -4.98
CA HIS A 7 12.98 -9.78 -5.63
C HIS A 7 11.59 -9.65 -5.02
N LEU A 8 10.84 -10.75 -4.90
CA LEU A 8 9.49 -10.77 -4.34
C LEU A 8 9.47 -10.23 -2.89
N LEU A 9 10.45 -10.62 -2.07
CA LEU A 9 10.58 -10.12 -0.69
C LEU A 9 10.80 -8.60 -0.63
N ARG A 10 11.58 -8.04 -1.56
CA ARG A 10 11.79 -6.58 -1.64
C ARG A 10 10.51 -5.86 -2.06
N GLU A 11 9.80 -6.37 -3.06
CA GLU A 11 8.54 -5.77 -3.50
C GLU A 11 7.47 -5.78 -2.40
N MET A 12 7.35 -6.89 -1.67
CA MET A 12 6.45 -6.98 -0.53
C MET A 12 6.79 -5.98 0.57
N ALA A 13 8.08 -5.81 0.89
CA ALA A 13 8.53 -4.85 1.89
C ALA A 13 8.22 -3.39 1.47
N LEU A 14 8.43 -3.07 0.19
CA LEU A 14 8.11 -1.76 -0.36
C LEU A 14 6.60 -1.50 -0.32
N ALA A 15 5.79 -2.45 -0.79
CA ALA A 15 4.33 -2.38 -0.75
C ALA A 15 3.80 -2.20 0.68
N GLY A 16 4.37 -2.91 1.66
CA GLY A 16 4.02 -2.73 3.07
C GLY A 16 4.30 -1.32 3.59
N SER A 17 5.43 -0.72 3.19
CA SER A 17 5.76 0.66 3.54
C SER A 17 4.81 1.67 2.90
N GLU A 18 4.43 1.46 1.64
CA GLU A 18 3.54 2.33 0.88
C GLU A 18 2.12 2.28 1.45
N ILE A 19 1.61 1.08 1.79
CA ILE A 19 0.33 0.92 2.49
C ILE A 19 0.32 1.71 3.80
N HIS A 20 1.40 1.67 4.60
CA HIS A 20 1.49 2.41 5.85
C HIS A 20 1.44 3.93 5.64
N GLN A 21 2.14 4.43 4.62
CA GLN A 21 2.12 5.85 4.28
C GLN A 21 0.73 6.29 3.82
N LEU A 22 0.08 5.49 2.97
CA LEU A 22 -1.29 5.76 2.52
C LEU A 22 -2.29 5.73 3.66
N GLN A 23 -2.19 4.76 4.57
CA GLN A 23 -3.03 4.69 5.77
C GLN A 23 -2.88 5.93 6.65
N SER A 24 -1.64 6.40 6.86
CA SER A 24 -1.39 7.62 7.63
C SER A 24 -2.02 8.83 6.94
N ARG A 25 -1.83 8.97 5.62
CA ARG A 25 -2.39 10.09 4.85
C ARG A 25 -3.92 10.09 4.82
N ILE A 26 -4.53 8.91 4.72
CA ILE A 26 -5.98 8.74 4.76
C ILE A 26 -6.50 9.17 6.12
N HIS A 27 -5.82 8.81 7.21
CA HIS A 27 -6.22 9.22 8.55
C HIS A 27 -6.14 10.74 8.77
N ASP A 28 -5.10 11.39 8.23
CA ASP A 28 -5.01 12.86 8.24
C ASP A 28 -6.18 13.49 7.46
N LEU A 29 -6.53 12.93 6.30
CA LEU A 29 -7.66 13.41 5.49
C LEU A 29 -9.01 13.19 6.17
N GLU A 30 -9.21 12.07 6.89
CA GLU A 30 -10.41 11.84 7.71
C GLU A 30 -10.58 12.95 8.74
N ARG A 31 -9.49 13.32 9.43
CA ARG A 31 -9.49 14.41 10.40
C ARG A 31 -9.80 15.75 9.75
N ASP A 32 -9.14 16.07 8.64
CA ASP A 32 -9.38 17.32 7.90
C ASP A 32 -10.85 17.43 7.45
N LEU A 33 -11.47 16.30 7.08
CA LEU A 33 -12.88 16.23 6.70
C LEU A 33 -13.82 16.44 7.89
N GLU A 34 -13.53 15.84 9.05
CA GLU A 34 -14.28 16.07 10.28
C GLU A 34 -14.19 17.54 10.73
N ASP A 35 -12.99 18.12 10.71
CA ASP A 35 -12.77 19.54 11.04
C ASP A 35 -13.49 20.47 10.05
N SER A 36 -13.50 20.12 8.76
CA SER A 36 -14.26 20.85 7.74
C SER A 36 -15.77 20.78 7.96
N GLN A 37 -16.30 19.62 8.39
CA GLN A 37 -17.73 19.48 8.68
C GLN A 37 -18.15 20.30 9.89
N THR A 38 -17.34 20.32 10.95
CA THR A 38 -17.63 21.11 12.16
C THR A 38 -17.57 22.62 11.88
N THR A 39 -16.55 23.08 11.15
CA THR A 39 -16.43 24.50 10.75
C THR A 39 -17.58 24.94 9.85
N ARG A 40 -18.01 24.09 8.91
CA ARG A 40 -19.19 24.36 8.08
C ARG A 40 -20.46 24.50 8.92
N ALA A 41 -20.71 23.56 9.84
CA ALA A 41 -21.89 23.63 10.71
C ALA A 41 -21.93 24.93 11.54
N ALA A 42 -20.77 25.38 12.04
CA ALA A 42 -20.67 26.64 12.76
C ALA A 42 -20.90 27.87 11.86
N ALA A 43 -20.39 27.84 10.62
CA ALA A 43 -20.60 28.90 9.64
C ALA A 43 -22.07 28.99 9.20
N ASP A 44 -22.76 27.87 9.00
CA ASP A 44 -24.19 27.84 8.65
C ASP A 44 -25.05 28.47 9.76
N VAL A 45 -24.78 28.14 11.03
CA VAL A 45 -25.45 28.77 12.19
C VAL A 45 -25.18 30.29 12.24
N SER A 46 -23.94 30.70 11.95
CA SER A 46 -23.56 32.12 11.95
C SER A 46 -24.23 32.89 10.81
N LEU A 47 -24.36 32.28 9.63
CA LEU A 47 -25.05 32.85 8.48
C LEU A 47 -26.54 33.04 8.75
N ASP A 48 -27.19 32.07 9.37
CA ASP A 48 -28.61 32.19 9.74
C ASP A 48 -28.82 33.31 10.75
N ARG A 49 -27.94 33.41 11.75
CA ARG A 49 -27.97 34.51 12.72
C ARG A 49 -27.76 35.88 12.08
N LEU A 50 -26.75 36.05 11.23
CA LEU A 50 -26.48 37.31 10.54
C LEU A 50 -27.63 37.71 9.60
N ARG A 51 -28.29 36.74 8.97
CA ARG A 51 -29.49 36.99 8.16
C ARG A 51 -30.64 37.51 9.00
N ASP A 52 -30.89 36.90 10.16
CA ASP A 52 -31.96 37.33 11.08
C ASP A 52 -31.68 38.73 11.63
N GLU A 53 -30.45 39.02 12.06
CA GLU A 53 -30.03 40.33 12.55
C GLU A 53 -30.10 41.41 11.46
N LEU A 54 -29.68 41.10 10.23
CA LEU A 54 -29.81 42.00 9.09
C LEU A 54 -31.29 42.29 8.77
N ARG A 55 -32.17 41.28 8.86
CA ARG A 55 -33.60 41.46 8.61
C ARG A 55 -34.25 42.36 9.66
N LEU A 56 -33.94 42.13 10.94
CA LEU A 56 -34.47 42.91 12.06
C LEU A 56 -34.03 44.38 11.98
N THR A 57 -32.75 44.62 11.68
CA THR A 57 -32.22 45.98 11.52
C THR A 57 -32.85 46.68 10.31
N GLN A 58 -33.03 46.00 9.18
CA GLN A 58 -33.75 46.56 8.02
C GLN A 58 -35.21 46.93 8.37
N GLU A 59 -35.92 46.06 9.10
CA GLU A 59 -37.27 46.33 9.58
C GLU A 59 -37.29 47.57 10.50
N GLU A 60 -36.32 47.71 11.41
CA GLU A 60 -36.19 48.85 12.32
C GLU A 60 -35.96 50.17 11.58
N VAL A 61 -35.06 50.20 10.58
CA VAL A 61 -34.83 51.38 9.72
C VAL A 61 -36.12 51.80 9.02
N VAL A 62 -36.82 50.86 8.39
CA VAL A 62 -38.07 51.14 7.67
C VAL A 62 -39.14 51.71 8.61
N THR A 63 -39.23 51.18 9.85
CA THR A 63 -40.18 51.72 10.84
C THR A 63 -39.81 53.12 11.34
N ASN A 64 -38.52 53.40 11.55
CA ASN A 64 -38.05 54.72 11.99
C ASN A 64 -38.22 55.79 10.90
N ASP A 65 -37.97 55.46 9.63
CA ASP A 65 -38.24 56.36 8.51
C ASP A 65 -39.74 56.65 8.35
N TYR A 66 -40.59 55.64 8.59
CA TYR A 66 -42.04 55.80 8.57
C TYR A 66 -42.56 56.70 9.71
N VAL A 67 -42.01 56.57 10.92
CA VAL A 67 -42.37 57.42 12.08
C VAL A 67 -41.82 58.84 11.94
N GLY A 68 -40.62 59.01 11.38
CA GLY A 68 -40.04 60.32 11.07
C GLY A 68 -40.83 61.08 10.02
N SER A 69 -41.40 60.39 9.02
CA SER A 69 -42.24 60.99 7.98
C SER A 69 -43.65 61.35 8.48
N ALA A 70 -44.17 60.68 9.52
CA ALA A 70 -45.49 60.95 10.09
C ALA A 70 -45.57 62.21 10.97
N HIS A 71 -44.44 62.84 11.32
CA HIS A 71 -44.39 64.00 12.23
C HIS A 71 -44.14 65.37 11.59
N ASP A 72 -44.04 65.47 10.25
CA ASP A 72 -43.83 66.77 9.58
C ASP A 72 -45.15 67.54 9.33
N GLY A 73 -45.93 67.69 10.39
CA GLY A 73 -47.22 68.38 10.41
C GLY A 73 -47.34 69.32 11.61
N SER A 74 -46.78 70.53 11.49
CA SER A 74 -47.08 71.76 12.24
C SER A 74 -47.08 71.75 13.78
N ALA A 75 -46.16 72.52 14.39
CA ALA A 75 -46.51 73.50 15.44
C ALA A 75 -45.33 74.43 15.81
N LEU A 76 -45.61 75.74 15.78
CA LEU A 76 -44.86 76.84 16.38
C LEU A 76 -44.65 76.66 17.91
N GLY A 77 -43.49 77.06 18.45
CA GLY A 77 -43.35 77.24 19.90
C GLY A 77 -41.92 77.50 20.40
N SER A 78 -41.66 78.71 20.89
CA SER A 78 -40.42 79.20 21.49
C SER A 78 -40.26 78.76 22.96
N ALA A 79 -39.06 78.34 23.41
CA ALA A 79 -38.43 78.75 24.68
C ALA A 79 -37.09 78.02 24.99
N ARG A 80 -36.17 78.79 25.61
CA ARG A 80 -34.86 78.45 26.20
C ARG A 80 -34.86 77.23 27.16
N GLY A 81 -33.74 76.48 27.18
CA GLY A 81 -33.33 75.66 28.33
C GLY A 81 -32.09 74.81 28.04
N GLY A 82 -31.10 74.78 28.95
CA GLY A 82 -29.74 74.28 28.70
C GLY A 82 -29.59 72.78 28.44
N SER A 83 -28.59 72.47 27.62
CA SER A 83 -28.12 71.13 27.26
C SER A 83 -27.26 70.49 28.37
N PRO A 84 -27.52 69.25 28.79
CA PRO A 84 -26.47 68.26 28.96
C PRO A 84 -26.17 67.64 27.59
N ALA A 85 -24.90 67.38 27.31
CA ALA A 85 -24.43 66.81 26.06
C ALA A 85 -25.26 65.58 25.64
N PRO A 86 -25.63 65.44 24.36
CA PRO A 86 -26.24 64.21 23.90
C PRO A 86 -25.22 63.08 24.03
N ASN A 87 -25.69 61.92 24.47
CA ASN A 87 -24.96 60.67 24.30
C ASN A 87 -24.37 60.61 22.88
N PRO A 88 -23.16 60.04 22.67
CA PRO A 88 -22.68 59.80 21.32
C PRO A 88 -23.78 59.07 20.54
N PRO A 89 -24.10 59.48 19.32
CA PRO A 89 -25.17 58.86 18.57
C PRO A 89 -24.88 57.35 18.49
N PRO A 90 -25.89 56.47 18.65
CA PRO A 90 -25.72 55.10 18.19
C PRO A 90 -25.29 55.18 16.73
N SER A 91 -24.32 54.35 16.34
CA SER A 91 -23.90 54.19 14.94
C SER A 91 -25.12 54.31 14.03
N SER A 92 -25.08 55.19 13.01
CA SER A 92 -26.23 55.38 12.12
C SER A 92 -26.75 54.00 11.68
N PRO A 93 -28.06 53.74 11.67
CA PRO A 93 -28.61 52.45 11.23
C PRO A 93 -28.02 51.97 9.89
N ASP A 94 -27.72 52.89 8.99
CA ASP A 94 -27.03 52.60 7.71
C ASP A 94 -25.63 52.00 7.89
N VAL A 95 -24.88 52.43 8.90
CA VAL A 95 -23.55 51.91 9.24
C VAL A 95 -23.67 50.50 9.83
N ALA A 96 -24.67 50.24 10.66
CA ALA A 96 -24.92 48.90 11.21
C ALA A 96 -25.36 47.91 10.12
N LEU A 97 -26.22 48.36 9.18
CA LEU A 97 -26.60 47.57 8.01
C LEU A 97 -25.40 47.26 7.09
N ALA A 98 -24.53 48.25 6.87
CA ALA A 98 -23.30 48.05 6.09
C ALA A 98 -22.36 47.03 6.75
N GLN A 99 -22.17 47.12 8.07
CA GLN A 99 -21.34 46.17 8.83
C GLN A 99 -21.91 44.74 8.79
N LEU A 100 -23.20 44.57 9.07
CA LEU A 100 -23.85 43.25 9.00
C LEU A 100 -23.82 42.65 7.58
N SER A 101 -23.95 43.50 6.56
CA SER A 101 -23.83 43.05 5.17
C SER A 101 -22.41 42.62 4.80
N GLU A 102 -21.39 43.31 5.31
CA GLU A 102 -19.97 42.96 5.12
C GLU A 102 -19.64 41.64 5.83
N GLU A 103 -20.03 41.48 7.10
CA GLU A 103 -19.85 40.23 7.85
C GLU A 103 -20.58 39.04 7.20
N LEU A 104 -21.78 39.27 6.66
CA LEU A 104 -22.54 38.25 5.94
C LEU A 104 -21.87 37.85 4.61
N GLN A 105 -21.19 38.78 3.96
CA GLN A 105 -20.42 38.49 2.75
C GLN A 105 -19.14 37.71 3.10
N ASP A 106 -18.39 38.15 4.12
CA ASP A 106 -17.18 37.48 4.58
C ASP A 106 -17.43 36.04 5.02
N THR A 107 -18.52 35.81 5.75
CA THR A 107 -18.93 34.47 6.19
C THR A 107 -19.32 33.56 5.04
N LYS A 108 -20.00 34.08 4.00
CA LYS A 108 -20.29 33.32 2.76
C LYS A 108 -19.01 32.94 2.02
N GLU A 109 -18.09 33.88 1.83
CA GLU A 109 -16.84 33.59 1.13
C GLU A 109 -15.98 32.60 1.92
N SER A 110 -15.97 32.71 3.26
CA SER A 110 -15.32 31.73 4.13
C SER A 110 -15.92 30.33 3.97
N LEU A 111 -17.26 30.22 3.90
CA LEU A 111 -17.96 28.97 3.67
C LEU A 111 -17.64 28.36 2.29
N GLU A 112 -17.57 29.18 1.24
CA GLU A 112 -17.18 28.70 -0.11
C GLU A 112 -15.74 28.18 -0.14
N ARG A 113 -14.81 28.88 0.53
CA ARG A 113 -13.42 28.41 0.68
C ARG A 113 -13.35 27.10 1.47
N ALA A 114 -14.14 26.97 2.53
CA ALA A 114 -14.22 25.74 3.31
C ALA A 114 -14.83 24.57 2.50
N SER A 115 -15.86 24.83 1.70
CA SER A 115 -16.50 23.80 0.85
C SER A 115 -15.54 23.31 -0.23
N THR A 116 -14.82 24.21 -0.90
CA THR A 116 -13.82 23.83 -1.92
C THR A 116 -12.67 23.03 -1.32
N GLY A 117 -12.17 23.42 -0.13
CA GLY A 117 -11.18 22.66 0.62
C GLY A 117 -11.66 21.25 1.00
N ARG A 118 -12.91 21.12 1.45
CA ARG A 118 -13.55 19.83 1.75
C ARG A 118 -13.64 18.92 0.53
N ASP A 119 -14.10 19.47 -0.59
CA ASP A 119 -14.32 18.71 -1.81
C ASP A 119 -12.98 18.16 -2.34
N TYR A 120 -11.91 18.95 -2.27
CA TYR A 120 -10.55 18.48 -2.54
C TYR A 120 -10.10 17.37 -1.58
N ALA A 121 -10.32 17.52 -0.27
CA ALA A 121 -9.96 16.50 0.71
C ALA A 121 -10.73 15.18 0.49
N LEU A 122 -12.01 15.25 0.11
CA LEU A 122 -12.82 14.07 -0.25
C LEU A 122 -12.27 13.35 -1.48
N GLU A 123 -11.95 14.09 -2.54
CA GLU A 123 -11.38 13.52 -3.76
C GLU A 123 -10.05 12.80 -3.48
N GLU A 124 -9.17 13.44 -2.71
CA GLU A 124 -7.89 12.85 -2.34
C GLU A 124 -8.07 11.65 -1.40
N PHE A 125 -9.00 11.70 -0.45
CA PHE A 125 -9.32 10.55 0.42
C PHE A 125 -9.77 9.33 -0.38
N VAL A 126 -10.67 9.53 -1.34
CA VAL A 126 -11.15 8.47 -2.24
C VAL A 126 -10.01 7.92 -3.09
N ARG A 127 -9.17 8.81 -3.64
CA ARG A 127 -8.02 8.43 -4.46
C ARG A 127 -7.00 7.60 -3.67
N MET A 128 -6.63 8.05 -2.47
CA MET A 128 -5.67 7.35 -1.62
C MET A 128 -6.21 6.02 -1.11
N THR A 129 -7.51 5.94 -0.81
CA THR A 129 -8.16 4.68 -0.45
C THR A 129 -8.11 3.67 -1.59
N ARG A 130 -8.43 4.08 -2.82
CA ARG A 130 -8.31 3.19 -3.98
C ARG A 130 -6.89 2.69 -4.20
N LEU A 131 -5.89 3.58 -4.10
CA LEU A 131 -4.49 3.20 -4.25
C LEU A 131 -4.06 2.18 -3.18
N ARG A 132 -4.48 2.39 -1.93
CA ARG A 132 -4.23 1.48 -0.81
C ARG A 132 -4.85 0.10 -1.07
N ASP A 133 -6.09 0.04 -1.55
CA ASP A 133 -6.79 -1.21 -1.85
C ASP A 133 -6.13 -1.96 -3.04
N GLU A 134 -5.68 -1.23 -4.06
CA GLU A 134 -4.93 -1.80 -5.20
C GLU A 134 -3.60 -2.41 -4.76
N ILE A 135 -2.83 -1.71 -3.92
CA ILE A 135 -1.54 -2.21 -3.42
C ILE A 135 -1.78 -3.41 -2.48
N GLN A 136 -2.81 -3.39 -1.64
CA GLN A 136 -3.18 -4.53 -0.79
C GLN A 136 -3.53 -5.77 -1.61
N THR A 137 -4.27 -5.60 -2.71
CA THR A 137 -4.61 -6.72 -3.60
C THR A 137 -3.36 -7.32 -4.23
N LYS A 138 -2.46 -6.47 -4.75
CA LYS A 138 -1.17 -6.92 -5.31
C LYS A 138 -0.29 -7.61 -4.26
N LEU A 139 -0.27 -7.11 -3.04
CA LEU A 139 0.49 -7.71 -1.94
C LEU A 139 -0.02 -9.13 -1.64
N ALA A 140 -1.33 -9.33 -1.58
CA ALA A 140 -1.93 -10.65 -1.38
C ALA A 140 -1.59 -11.63 -2.53
N ASP A 141 -1.59 -11.15 -3.78
CA ASP A 141 -1.17 -11.95 -4.93
C ASP A 141 0.31 -12.35 -4.84
N SER A 142 1.19 -11.43 -4.45
CA SER A 142 2.62 -11.71 -4.23
C SER A 142 2.83 -12.72 -3.09
N GLU A 143 2.07 -12.64 -2.00
CA GLU A 143 2.12 -13.62 -0.91
C GLU A 143 1.75 -15.03 -1.39
N LEU A 144 0.69 -15.15 -2.19
CA LEU A 144 0.29 -16.43 -2.78
C LEU A 144 1.38 -17.00 -3.69
N GLN A 145 2.03 -16.16 -4.49
CA GLN A 145 3.15 -16.57 -5.35
C GLN A 145 4.36 -17.04 -4.53
N ARG A 146 4.68 -16.36 -3.42
CA ARG A 146 5.75 -16.78 -2.49
C ARG A 146 5.48 -18.17 -1.93
N ASP A 147 4.26 -18.41 -1.47
CA ASP A 147 3.88 -19.68 -0.84
C ASP A 147 3.96 -20.81 -1.88
N LYS A 148 3.49 -20.56 -3.11
CA LYS A 148 3.64 -21.49 -4.22
C LYS A 148 5.11 -21.80 -4.51
N ALA A 149 5.97 -20.79 -4.66
CA ALA A 149 7.40 -20.99 -4.91
C ALA A 149 8.09 -21.76 -3.78
N THR A 150 7.66 -21.55 -2.52
CA THR A 150 8.17 -22.27 -1.36
C THR A 150 7.82 -23.76 -1.42
N THR A 151 6.58 -24.09 -1.80
CA THR A 151 6.16 -25.49 -1.96
C THR A 151 6.91 -26.19 -3.10
N GLU A 152 7.02 -25.55 -4.27
CA GLU A 152 7.75 -26.09 -5.42
C GLU A 152 9.24 -26.31 -5.10
N TRP A 153 9.85 -25.41 -4.33
CA TRP A 153 11.24 -25.56 -3.90
C TRP A 153 11.42 -26.75 -2.96
N ALA A 154 10.52 -26.94 -1.99
CA ALA A 154 10.57 -28.10 -1.10
C ALA A 154 10.40 -29.43 -1.86
N ASP A 155 9.56 -29.45 -2.89
CA ASP A 155 9.39 -30.64 -3.74
C ASP A 155 10.63 -30.91 -4.60
N ALA A 156 11.26 -29.87 -5.14
CA ALA A 156 12.52 -30.01 -5.88
C ALA A 156 13.65 -30.54 -4.99
N GLU A 157 13.73 -30.11 -3.73
CA GLU A 157 14.74 -30.57 -2.76
C GLU A 157 14.56 -32.07 -2.42
N ARG A 158 13.32 -32.52 -2.28
CA ARG A 158 13.00 -33.96 -2.13
C ARG A 158 13.42 -34.76 -3.36
N ALA A 159 13.10 -34.27 -4.55
CA ALA A 159 13.47 -34.93 -5.81
C ALA A 159 15.00 -35.04 -5.97
N LEU A 160 15.74 -33.99 -5.60
CA LEU A 160 17.20 -33.97 -5.62
C LEU A 160 17.78 -35.03 -4.67
N THR A 161 17.27 -35.10 -3.44
CA THR A 161 17.68 -36.11 -2.44
C THR A 161 17.44 -37.54 -2.95
N GLU A 162 16.33 -37.77 -3.65
CA GLU A 162 16.02 -39.07 -4.25
C GLU A 162 16.99 -39.42 -5.40
N LEU A 163 17.30 -38.45 -6.26
CA LEU A 163 18.26 -38.62 -7.35
C LEU A 163 19.67 -38.91 -6.83
N GLU A 164 20.13 -38.20 -5.80
CA GLU A 164 21.41 -38.46 -5.14
C GLU A 164 21.46 -39.88 -4.56
N SER A 165 20.38 -40.32 -3.93
CA SER A 165 20.25 -41.68 -3.39
C SER A 165 20.33 -42.74 -4.51
N LYS A 166 19.66 -42.49 -5.65
CA LYS A 166 19.73 -43.37 -6.84
C LYS A 166 21.14 -43.40 -7.42
N LEU A 167 21.80 -42.24 -7.55
CA LEU A 167 23.16 -42.11 -8.06
C LEU A 167 24.14 -42.90 -7.18
N ARG A 168 24.03 -42.79 -5.85
CA ARG A 168 24.86 -43.53 -4.91
C ARG A 168 24.70 -45.04 -5.07
N ARG A 169 23.46 -45.53 -5.17
CA ARG A 169 23.18 -46.96 -5.42
C ARG A 169 23.74 -47.43 -6.75
N MET A 170 23.65 -46.61 -7.81
CA MET A 170 24.24 -46.94 -9.11
C MET A 170 25.77 -46.99 -9.05
N SER A 171 26.40 -46.02 -8.38
CA SER A 171 27.85 -46.01 -8.15
C SER A 171 28.32 -47.27 -7.42
N ASP A 172 27.60 -47.70 -6.38
CA ASP A 172 27.92 -48.92 -5.65
C ASP A 172 27.76 -50.18 -6.51
N LYS A 173 26.76 -50.22 -7.39
CA LYS A 173 26.59 -51.32 -8.36
C LYS A 173 27.73 -51.35 -9.38
N LEU A 174 28.15 -50.19 -9.89
CA LEU A 174 29.26 -50.08 -10.84
C LEU A 174 30.56 -50.58 -10.21
N LYS A 175 30.89 -50.14 -8.99
CA LYS A 175 32.08 -50.61 -8.25
C LYS A 175 32.09 -52.13 -8.08
N LYS A 176 30.92 -52.73 -7.79
CA LYS A 176 30.80 -54.20 -7.70
C LYS A 176 31.03 -54.87 -9.07
N ALA A 177 30.47 -54.31 -10.14
CA ALA A 177 30.67 -54.80 -11.49
C ALA A 177 32.14 -54.72 -11.92
N ASP A 178 32.83 -53.62 -11.61
CA ASP A 178 34.26 -53.45 -11.87
C ASP A 178 35.09 -54.48 -11.10
N ALA A 179 34.81 -54.68 -9.82
CA ALA A 179 35.47 -55.69 -9.00
C ALA A 179 35.25 -57.12 -9.55
N THR A 180 34.05 -57.44 -10.03
CA THR A 180 33.79 -58.73 -10.69
C THR A 180 34.52 -58.88 -12.01
N THR A 181 34.60 -57.81 -12.82
CA THR A 181 35.33 -57.81 -14.09
C THR A 181 36.82 -58.01 -13.85
N ALA A 182 37.42 -57.31 -12.89
CA ALA A 182 38.81 -57.49 -12.51
C ALA A 182 39.10 -58.95 -12.09
N LYS A 183 38.24 -59.55 -11.27
CA LYS A 183 38.38 -60.95 -10.85
C LYS A 183 38.30 -61.93 -12.03
N LEU A 184 37.39 -61.70 -12.98
CA LEU A 184 37.27 -62.52 -14.18
C LEU A 184 38.50 -62.37 -15.09
N GLN A 185 39.05 -61.16 -15.19
CA GLN A 185 40.30 -60.89 -15.91
C GLN A 185 41.45 -61.69 -15.31
N ASP A 186 41.62 -61.65 -13.98
CA ASP A 186 42.66 -62.40 -13.28
C ASP A 186 42.51 -63.92 -13.49
N GLN A 187 41.28 -64.44 -13.42
CA GLN A 187 40.98 -65.85 -13.66
C GLN A 187 41.29 -66.26 -15.11
N LEU A 188 40.97 -65.41 -16.09
CA LEU A 188 41.26 -65.66 -17.49
C LEU A 188 42.78 -65.70 -17.74
N SER A 189 43.54 -64.76 -17.17
CA SER A 189 45.00 -64.75 -17.26
C SER A 189 45.61 -66.00 -16.64
N ALA A 190 45.14 -66.43 -15.46
CA ALA A 190 45.60 -67.67 -14.83
C ALA A 190 45.30 -68.92 -15.69
N ALA A 191 44.10 -69.01 -16.25
CA ALA A 191 43.71 -70.11 -17.13
C ALA A 191 44.55 -70.14 -18.42
N GLN A 192 44.85 -68.98 -19.01
CA GLN A 192 45.72 -68.86 -20.17
C GLN A 192 47.15 -69.34 -19.87
N THR A 193 47.71 -68.95 -18.71
CA THR A 193 49.03 -69.43 -18.28
C THR A 193 49.03 -70.94 -18.08
N GLN A 194 48.01 -71.49 -17.42
CA GLN A 194 47.89 -72.94 -17.22
C GLN A 194 47.77 -73.69 -18.56
N GLN A 195 46.99 -73.17 -19.50
CA GLN A 195 46.88 -73.75 -20.84
C GLN A 195 48.22 -73.77 -21.58
N GLN A 196 48.99 -72.68 -21.52
CA GLN A 196 50.33 -72.62 -22.12
C GLN A 196 51.28 -73.65 -21.51
N GLN A 197 51.25 -73.82 -20.18
CA GLN A 197 52.05 -74.84 -19.49
C GLN A 197 51.68 -76.26 -19.95
N LEU A 198 50.39 -76.60 -20.02
CA LEU A 198 49.92 -77.90 -20.50
C LEU A 198 50.32 -78.18 -21.95
N ILE A 199 50.32 -77.16 -22.82
CA ILE A 199 50.79 -77.28 -24.21
C ILE A 199 52.28 -77.62 -24.22
N LEU A 200 53.10 -76.91 -23.44
CA LEU A 200 54.54 -77.17 -23.34
C LEU A 200 54.85 -78.56 -22.78
N GLU A 201 54.14 -79.00 -21.74
CA GLU A 201 54.27 -80.34 -21.16
C GLU A 201 53.89 -81.43 -22.17
N ARG A 202 52.80 -81.23 -22.92
CA ARG A 202 52.37 -82.13 -24.00
C ARG A 202 53.47 -82.25 -25.07
N ASP A 203 54.02 -81.13 -25.52
CA ASP A 203 55.05 -81.10 -26.57
C ASP A 203 56.34 -81.79 -26.13
N ARG A 204 56.73 -81.57 -24.88
CA ARG A 204 57.84 -82.27 -24.25
C ARG A 204 57.60 -83.78 -24.19
N GLY A 205 56.44 -84.21 -23.70
CA GLY A 205 56.10 -85.65 -23.59
C GLY A 205 55.92 -86.34 -24.96
N LEU A 206 55.55 -85.61 -26.01
CA LEU A 206 55.58 -86.12 -27.39
C LEU A 206 57.03 -86.31 -27.87
N SER A 207 57.89 -85.31 -27.66
CA SER A 207 59.30 -85.37 -28.06
C SER A 207 60.06 -86.49 -27.36
N GLU A 208 59.83 -86.69 -26.06
CA GLU A 208 60.43 -87.78 -25.28
C GLU A 208 59.98 -89.16 -25.78
N ARG A 209 58.70 -89.32 -26.15
CA ARG A 209 58.19 -90.55 -26.76
C ARG A 209 58.78 -90.82 -28.14
N ASP A 210 58.96 -89.80 -28.96
CA ASP A 210 59.57 -89.94 -30.28
C ASP A 210 61.05 -90.30 -30.19
N LEU A 211 61.77 -89.74 -29.20
CA LEU A 211 63.16 -90.14 -28.89
C LEU A 211 63.24 -91.61 -28.44
N ALA A 212 62.31 -92.08 -27.60
CA ALA A 212 62.30 -93.46 -27.12
C ALA A 212 61.97 -94.51 -28.20
N ARG A 213 61.48 -94.10 -29.38
CA ARG A 213 61.12 -94.98 -30.50
C ARG A 213 62.18 -95.04 -31.60
N ARG A 214 63.27 -94.28 -31.48
CA ARG A 214 64.44 -94.33 -32.38
C ARG A 214 65.51 -95.23 -31.80
#